data_AF-I7J626-F1
#
_entry.id   AF-I7J626-F1
#
_cell.length_a   1.000
_cell.length_b   1.000
_cell.length_c   1.000
_cell.angle_alpha   90.00
_cell.angle_beta   90.00
_cell.angle_gamma   90.00
#
_symmetry.space_group_name_H-M   'P 1'
#
loop_
_entity.id
_entity.type
_entity.pdbx_description
1 polymer ?
#
loop_
_entity_poly.entity_id
_entity_poly.type
_entity_poly.pdbx_seq_one_letter_code
_entity_poly.pdbx_strand_id
1 'polypeptide(L)'
;MELINKKENILISSDEIAQKVSELGKKISEDYKGKKLYVLSLLRGSFIFTADLVRHIDVPVKIGFMATSSYGHGETSSGQVKIVQDIADDVEGYDVLIVDDIVDTGITMKFVMEYIKSKNPASVKSCVLLDKPERRKVELVPDYCCFTIPDVFVVGYGLNYGDYYRNKPYIFNWE
;
A
#
# COMPACT_ATOMS: atom_id res chain seq x y z
N MET A 1 -10.77 4.24 24.89
CA MET A 1 -12.02 3.68 25.47
C MET A 1 -13.27 4.49 25.07
N GLU A 2 -13.14 5.69 24.47
CA GLU A 2 -14.27 6.49 23.94
C GLU A 2 -14.77 6.11 22.53
N LEU A 3 -14.08 5.25 21.79
CA LEU A 3 -14.40 4.96 20.37
C LEU A 3 -15.39 3.81 20.16
N ILE A 4 -15.78 3.10 21.21
CA ILE A 4 -16.66 1.92 21.10
C ILE A 4 -18.12 2.33 20.77
N ASN A 5 -18.47 3.61 20.89
CA ASN A 5 -19.85 4.10 20.75
C ASN A 5 -20.13 4.97 19.51
N LYS A 6 -19.17 5.19 18.61
CA LYS A 6 -19.43 5.94 17.38
C LYS A 6 -19.90 5.01 16.26
N LYS A 7 -20.97 5.39 15.57
CA LYS A 7 -21.51 4.62 14.44
C LYS A 7 -20.50 4.62 13.30
N GLU A 8 -20.20 3.43 12.80
CA GLU A 8 -19.34 3.25 11.64
C GLU A 8 -20.10 3.62 10.37
N ASN A 9 -19.53 4.51 9.56
CA ASN A 9 -19.98 4.82 8.21
C ASN A 9 -19.04 4.11 7.21
N ILE A 10 -19.54 3.04 6.61
CA ILE A 10 -18.78 2.21 5.67
C ILE A 10 -18.63 2.97 4.36
N LEU A 11 -17.38 3.22 3.97
CA LEU A 11 -17.04 3.95 2.75
C LEU A 11 -16.76 2.99 1.58
N ILE A 12 -16.14 1.84 1.88
CA ILE A 12 -15.83 0.80 0.90
C ILE A 12 -16.06 -0.55 1.58
N SER A 13 -17.01 -1.31 1.07
CA SER A 13 -17.40 -2.62 1.60
C SER A 13 -16.36 -3.70 1.30
N SER A 14 -16.44 -4.81 2.04
CA SER A 14 -15.58 -5.99 1.81
C SER A 14 -15.76 -6.54 0.38
N ASP A 15 -16.97 -6.50 -0.16
CA ASP A 15 -17.27 -7.03 -1.49
C ASP A 15 -16.67 -6.14 -2.59
N GLU A 16 -16.77 -4.81 -2.44
CA GLU A 16 -16.15 -3.85 -3.35
C GLU A 16 -14.62 -4.02 -3.36
N ILE A 17 -14.02 -4.18 -2.18
CA ILE A 17 -12.58 -4.44 -2.05
C ILE A 17 -12.21 -5.75 -2.75
N ALA A 18 -12.89 -6.86 -2.44
CA ALA A 18 -12.59 -8.16 -3.02
C ALA A 18 -12.71 -8.16 -4.55
N GLN A 19 -13.77 -7.54 -5.08
CA GLN A 19 -13.94 -7.37 -6.52
C GLN A 19 -12.75 -6.60 -7.11
N LYS A 20 -12.38 -5.45 -6.52
CA LYS A 20 -11.35 -4.59 -7.08
C LYS A 20 -9.96 -5.21 -7.01
N VAL A 21 -9.66 -5.91 -5.93
CA VAL A 21 -8.42 -6.66 -5.75
C VAL A 21 -8.29 -7.77 -6.80
N SER A 22 -9.37 -8.52 -7.06
CA SER A 22 -9.41 -9.55 -8.10
C SER A 22 -9.20 -8.96 -9.50
N GLU A 23 -9.86 -7.85 -9.84
CA GLU A 23 -9.64 -7.14 -11.11
C GLU A 23 -8.17 -6.72 -11.28
N LEU A 24 -7.58 -6.19 -10.20
CA LEU A 24 -6.21 -5.70 -10.21
C LEU A 24 -5.18 -6.82 -10.32
N GLY A 25 -5.38 -7.93 -9.61
CA GLY A 25 -4.52 -9.12 -9.70
C GLY A 25 -4.43 -9.68 -11.11
N LYS A 26 -5.56 -9.74 -11.83
CA LYS A 26 -5.58 -10.14 -13.25
C LYS A 26 -4.79 -9.18 -14.13
N LYS A 27 -5.00 -7.87 -13.97
CA LYS A 27 -4.26 -6.84 -14.71
C LYS A 27 -2.75 -6.95 -14.46
N ILE A 28 -2.32 -7.12 -13.21
CA ILE A 28 -0.91 -7.31 -12.85
C ILE A 28 -0.36 -8.59 -13.49
N SER A 29 -1.12 -9.68 -13.49
CA SER A 29 -0.72 -10.94 -14.13
C SER A 29 -0.44 -10.77 -15.62
N GLU A 30 -1.28 -10.00 -16.32
CA GLU A 30 -1.07 -9.67 -17.74
C GLU A 30 0.18 -8.81 -17.95
N ASP A 31 0.32 -7.72 -17.20
CA ASP A 31 1.42 -6.76 -17.33
C ASP A 31 2.81 -7.37 -17.00
N TYR A 32 2.83 -8.43 -16.20
CA TYR A 32 4.03 -9.13 -15.72
C TYR A 32 4.21 -10.53 -16.29
N LYS A 33 3.46 -10.90 -17.34
CA LYS A 33 3.62 -12.19 -18.02
C LYS A 33 5.06 -12.35 -18.55
N GLY A 34 5.73 -13.43 -18.14
CA GLY A 34 7.12 -13.73 -18.53
C GLY A 34 8.18 -12.87 -17.82
N LYS A 35 7.81 -12.08 -16.81
CA LYS A 35 8.72 -11.24 -16.03
C LYS A 35 9.05 -11.85 -14.67
N LYS A 36 10.09 -11.32 -14.02
CA LYS A 36 10.48 -11.70 -12.66
C LYS A 36 9.80 -10.76 -11.68
N LEU A 37 8.54 -11.03 -11.33
CA LEU A 37 7.78 -10.17 -10.43
C LEU A 37 8.23 -10.34 -8.97
N TYR A 38 8.57 -9.22 -8.34
CA TYR A 38 8.78 -9.13 -6.89
C TYR A 38 7.76 -8.16 -6.29
N VAL A 39 6.86 -8.66 -5.44
CA VAL A 39 5.90 -7.83 -4.70
C VAL A 39 6.52 -7.43 -3.36
N LEU A 40 6.73 -6.13 -3.17
CA LEU A 40 7.27 -5.55 -1.94
C LEU A 40 6.17 -4.87 -1.14
N SER A 41 5.71 -5.49 -0.06
CA SER A 41 4.70 -4.92 0.85
C SER A 41 5.33 -3.99 1.88
N LEU A 42 4.78 -2.78 1.99
CA LEU A 42 5.18 -1.80 3.01
C LEU A 42 4.39 -2.04 4.31
N LEU A 43 5.12 -2.45 5.35
CA LEU A 43 4.54 -2.68 6.66
C LEU A 43 4.27 -1.36 7.40
N ARG A 44 3.23 -1.28 8.23
CA ARG A 44 2.31 -2.38 8.61
C ARG A 44 0.99 -2.39 7.85
N GLY A 45 0.60 -1.28 7.23
CA GLY A 45 -0.74 -1.09 6.71
C GLY A 45 -1.12 -2.03 5.57
N SER A 46 -0.19 -2.24 4.64
CA SER A 46 -0.48 -2.94 3.38
C SER A 46 -0.61 -4.46 3.46
N PHE A 47 -0.36 -5.10 4.61
CA PHE A 47 -0.23 -6.56 4.67
C PHE A 47 -1.51 -7.31 4.29
N ILE A 48 -2.69 -6.80 4.67
CA ILE A 48 -3.98 -7.40 4.33
C ILE A 48 -4.23 -7.26 2.83
N PHE A 49 -4.09 -6.04 2.31
CA PHE A 49 -4.23 -5.78 0.87
C PHE A 49 -3.26 -6.63 0.05
N THR A 50 -2.00 -6.72 0.48
CA THR A 50 -0.99 -7.54 -0.20
C THR A 50 -1.40 -9.00 -0.20
N ALA A 51 -1.80 -9.55 0.95
CA ALA A 51 -2.20 -10.96 1.06
C ALA A 51 -3.38 -11.30 0.14
N ASP A 52 -4.35 -10.40 0.04
CA ASP A 52 -5.51 -10.58 -0.84
C ASP A 52 -5.12 -10.42 -2.32
N LEU A 53 -4.29 -9.42 -2.65
CA LEU A 53 -3.83 -9.15 -4.02
C LEU A 53 -3.00 -10.29 -4.60
N VAL A 54 -1.99 -10.77 -3.88
CA VAL A 54 -1.05 -11.79 -4.41
C VAL A 54 -1.73 -13.13 -4.68
N ARG A 55 -2.84 -13.44 -4.00
CA ARG A 55 -3.66 -14.64 -4.29
C ARG A 55 -4.41 -14.57 -5.62
N HIS A 56 -4.53 -13.38 -6.21
CA HIS A 56 -5.11 -13.16 -7.54
C HIS A 56 -4.07 -12.91 -8.64
N ILE A 57 -2.78 -13.10 -8.34
CA ILE A 57 -1.70 -12.99 -9.32
C ILE A 57 -1.35 -14.40 -9.84
N ASP A 58 -1.48 -14.61 -11.15
CA ASP A 58 -1.35 -15.91 -11.82
C ASP A 58 0.05 -16.15 -12.43
N VAL A 59 1.00 -15.23 -12.22
CA VAL A 59 2.40 -15.38 -12.62
C VAL A 59 3.29 -15.72 -11.43
N PRO A 60 4.46 -16.37 -11.63
CA PRO A 60 5.40 -16.60 -10.55
C PRO A 60 5.79 -15.29 -9.86
N VAL A 61 5.59 -15.23 -8.54
CA VAL A 61 5.81 -14.03 -7.74
C VAL A 61 6.69 -14.35 -6.53
N LYS A 62 7.67 -13.49 -6.28
CA LYS A 62 8.40 -13.44 -5.00
C LYS A 62 7.80 -12.34 -4.14
N ILE A 63 7.60 -12.60 -2.85
CA ILE A 63 6.95 -11.64 -1.93
C ILE A 63 7.93 -11.29 -0.83
N GLY A 64 8.13 -10.01 -0.60
CA GLY A 64 8.92 -9.49 0.50
C GLY A 64 8.25 -8.34 1.23
N PHE A 65 8.85 -7.96 2.35
CA PHE A 65 8.31 -6.93 3.24
C PHE A 65 9.41 -5.94 3.60
N MET A 66 9.04 -4.67 3.69
CA MET A 66 9.88 -3.59 4.21
C MET A 66 9.09 -2.79 5.23
N ALA A 67 9.75 -2.32 6.29
CA ALA A 67 9.14 -1.40 7.25
C ALA A 67 9.89 -0.06 7.25
N THR A 68 9.13 1.02 7.16
CA THR A 68 9.68 2.38 7.29
C THR A 68 9.06 3.10 8.48
N SER A 69 9.75 4.12 8.98
CA SER A 69 9.22 5.05 9.96
C SER A 69 9.47 6.47 9.49
N SER A 70 8.47 7.33 9.58
CA SER A 70 8.63 8.78 9.40
C SER A 70 9.30 9.36 10.67
N TYR A 71 10.26 10.27 10.51
CA TYR A 71 10.75 11.04 11.66
C TYR A 71 9.67 12.06 12.08
N GLY A 72 9.34 12.12 13.38
CA GLY A 72 8.35 13.04 13.95
C GLY A 72 7.15 12.31 14.57
N HIS A 73 6.94 12.48 15.87
CA HIS A 73 5.79 11.93 16.61
C HIS A 73 4.51 12.75 16.39
N GLY A 74 3.99 12.82 15.16
CA GLY A 74 2.77 13.56 14.84
C GLY A 74 2.17 13.24 13.47
N GLU A 75 0.99 13.79 13.17
CA GLU A 75 0.26 13.61 11.89
C GLU A 75 0.97 14.23 10.67
N THR A 76 2.07 14.94 10.89
CA THR A 76 2.92 15.55 9.87
C THR A 76 4.26 14.85 9.78
N SER A 77 4.55 14.25 8.62
CA SER A 77 5.88 13.72 8.32
C SER A 77 6.90 14.87 8.27
N SER A 78 8.04 14.73 8.93
CA SER A 78 9.18 15.65 8.77
C SER A 78 9.81 15.64 7.37
N GLY A 79 9.31 14.81 6.46
CA GLY A 79 9.88 14.57 5.14
C GLY A 79 11.04 13.58 5.13
N GLN A 80 11.59 13.22 6.30
CA GLN A 80 12.63 12.20 6.42
C GLN A 80 11.98 10.85 6.72
N VAL A 81 12.29 9.85 5.89
CA VAL A 81 11.85 8.46 6.01
C VAL A 81 13.06 7.62 6.39
N LYS A 82 12.92 6.76 7.39
CA LYS A 82 13.95 5.80 7.81
C LYS A 82 13.48 4.39 7.50
N ILE A 83 14.38 3.57 6.96
CA ILE A 83 14.16 2.13 6.86
C ILE A 83 14.40 1.52 8.24
N VAL A 84 13.37 0.90 8.80
CA VAL A 84 13.43 0.17 10.08
C VAL A 84 13.77 -1.29 9.83
N GLN A 85 13.22 -1.85 8.76
CA GLN A 85 13.50 -3.19 8.29
C GLN A 85 13.62 -3.15 6.77
N ASP A 86 14.81 -3.46 6.26
CA ASP A 86 15.08 -3.55 4.83
C ASP A 86 14.60 -4.91 4.27
N ILE A 87 14.54 -5.01 2.95
CA ILE A 87 14.36 -6.29 2.25
C ILE A 87 15.57 -7.21 2.53
N ALA A 88 15.29 -8.49 2.77
CA ALA A 88 16.33 -9.51 2.92
C ALA A 88 16.82 -10.05 1.57
N ASP A 89 16.02 -9.85 0.52
CA ASP A 89 16.24 -10.40 -0.80
C ASP A 89 17.03 -9.47 -1.71
N ASP A 90 17.82 -10.07 -2.59
CA ASP A 90 18.34 -9.38 -3.77
C ASP A 90 17.23 -9.24 -4.83
N VAL A 91 17.06 -8.01 -5.31
CA VAL A 91 16.04 -7.61 -6.29
C VAL A 91 16.67 -7.17 -7.61
N GLU A 92 17.98 -7.36 -7.81
CA GLU A 92 18.65 -7.07 -9.07
C GLU A 92 17.96 -7.82 -10.23
N GLY A 93 17.58 -7.08 -11.27
CA GLY A 93 16.89 -7.62 -12.44
C GLY A 93 15.45 -8.12 -12.20
N TYR A 94 14.85 -7.90 -11.03
CA TYR A 94 13.42 -8.12 -10.80
C TYR A 94 12.59 -6.90 -11.21
N ASP A 95 11.37 -7.12 -11.67
CA ASP A 95 10.37 -6.07 -11.78
C ASP A 95 9.66 -5.93 -10.42
N VAL A 96 9.99 -4.88 -9.68
CA VAL A 96 9.51 -4.68 -8.31
C VAL A 96 8.19 -3.90 -8.33
N LEU A 97 7.16 -4.48 -7.72
CA LEU A 97 5.88 -3.84 -7.46
C LEU A 97 5.78 -3.52 -5.97
N ILE A 98 5.91 -2.25 -5.61
CA ILE A 98 5.76 -1.77 -4.22
C ILE A 98 4.28 -1.64 -3.90
N VAL A 99 3.82 -2.32 -2.86
CA VAL A 99 2.42 -2.35 -2.43
C VAL A 99 2.26 -1.59 -1.11
N ASP A 100 1.33 -0.63 -1.08
CA ASP A 100 0.98 0.13 0.13
C ASP A 100 -0.54 0.20 0.35
N ASP A 101 -0.99 0.47 1.57
CA ASP A 101 -2.43 0.63 1.85
C ASP A 101 -2.97 1.99 1.40
N ILE A 102 -2.20 3.07 1.59
CA ILE A 102 -2.62 4.40 1.19
C ILE A 102 -1.45 5.27 0.74
N VAL A 103 -1.65 6.01 -0.34
CA VAL A 103 -0.70 7.03 -0.78
C VAL A 103 -1.31 8.43 -0.69
N ASP A 104 -0.80 9.18 0.28
CA ASP A 104 -1.30 10.50 0.68
C ASP A 104 -0.37 11.65 0.26
N THR A 105 0.63 12.00 1.05
CA THR A 105 1.65 12.98 0.63
C THR A 105 2.55 12.46 -0.49
N GLY A 106 2.65 11.14 -0.64
CA GLY A 106 3.53 10.45 -1.60
C GLY A 106 5.01 10.39 -1.19
N ILE A 107 5.40 11.03 -0.08
CA ILE A 107 6.81 11.14 0.34
C ILE A 107 7.43 9.76 0.62
N THR A 108 6.75 8.92 1.40
CA THR A 108 7.23 7.57 1.72
C THR A 108 7.35 6.70 0.48
N MET A 109 6.32 6.66 -0.36
CA MET A 109 6.34 5.87 -1.60
C MET A 109 7.48 6.33 -2.52
N LYS A 110 7.66 7.64 -2.72
CA LYS A 110 8.77 8.18 -3.52
C LYS A 110 10.13 7.76 -2.97
N PHE A 111 10.34 7.92 -1.66
CA PHE A 111 11.58 7.51 -1.00
C PHE A 111 11.87 6.01 -1.20
N VAL A 112 10.86 5.15 -0.99
CA VAL A 112 11.02 3.70 -1.17
C VAL A 112 11.31 3.37 -2.64
N MET A 113 10.59 3.99 -3.59
CA MET A 113 10.85 3.78 -5.01
C MET A 113 12.29 4.15 -5.40
N GLU A 114 12.81 5.28 -4.92
CA GLU A 114 14.20 5.71 -5.15
C GLU A 114 15.19 4.76 -4.49
N TYR A 115 14.92 4.33 -3.26
CA TYR A 115 15.74 3.37 -2.53
C TYR A 115 15.82 2.03 -3.26
N ILE A 116 14.69 1.47 -3.69
CA ILE A 116 14.65 0.20 -4.41
C ILE A 116 15.31 0.32 -5.78
N LYS A 117 15.15 1.45 -6.50
CA LYS A 117 15.87 1.70 -7.76
C LYS A 117 17.39 1.64 -7.58
N SER A 118 17.93 2.04 -6.43
CA SER A 118 19.38 1.96 -6.15
C SER A 118 19.91 0.53 -6.04
N LYS A 119 19.03 -0.47 -5.89
CA LYS A 119 19.36 -1.91 -5.88
C LYS A 119 19.29 -2.56 -7.27
N ASN A 120 19.28 -1.77 -8.35
CA ASN A 120 19.29 -2.21 -9.76
C ASN A 120 18.19 -3.22 -10.18
N PRO A 121 16.91 -3.00 -9.82
CA PRO A 121 15.81 -3.79 -10.35
C PRO A 121 15.63 -3.52 -11.85
N ALA A 122 14.95 -4.44 -12.56
CA ALA A 122 14.57 -4.24 -13.96
C ALA A 122 13.53 -3.11 -14.12
N SER A 123 12.60 -3.01 -13.18
CA SER A 123 11.66 -1.88 -13.08
C SER A 123 11.14 -1.70 -11.66
N VAL A 124 10.59 -0.52 -11.36
CA VAL A 124 9.93 -0.23 -10.08
C VAL A 124 8.60 0.45 -10.36
N LYS A 125 7.51 -0.15 -9.89
CA LYS A 125 6.14 0.37 -9.95
C LYS A 125 5.50 0.36 -8.57
N SER A 126 4.39 1.08 -8.45
CA SER A 126 3.62 1.26 -7.23
C SER A 126 2.18 0.76 -7.37
N CYS A 127 1.67 0.12 -6.34
CA CYS A 127 0.31 -0.39 -6.26
C CYS A 127 -0.30 -0.05 -4.91
N VAL A 128 -1.44 0.64 -4.91
CA VAL A 128 -2.05 1.14 -3.68
C VAL A 128 -3.51 0.73 -3.59
N LEU A 129 -3.98 0.45 -2.39
CA LEU A 129 -5.40 0.27 -2.16
C LEU A 129 -6.12 1.62 -2.27
N LEU A 130 -5.61 2.65 -1.58
CA LEU A 130 -6.19 3.98 -1.56
C LEU A 130 -5.23 5.05 -2.09
N ASP A 131 -5.76 5.98 -2.88
CA ASP A 131 -5.02 7.17 -3.31
C ASP A 131 -5.77 8.47 -2.94
N LYS A 132 -5.02 9.43 -2.38
CA LYS A 132 -5.48 10.78 -2.02
C LYS A 132 -4.69 11.83 -2.80
N PRO A 133 -5.01 12.06 -4.08
CA PRO A 133 -4.22 12.95 -4.94
C PRO A 133 -4.18 14.40 -4.43
N GLU A 134 -5.24 14.89 -3.77
CA GLU A 134 -5.31 16.27 -3.27
C GLU A 134 -4.34 16.59 -2.12
N ARG A 135 -3.77 15.57 -1.48
CA ARG A 135 -2.77 15.73 -0.41
C ARG A 135 -1.34 15.59 -0.87
N ARG A 136 -1.14 15.38 -2.17
CA ARG A 136 0.17 15.07 -2.72
C ARG A 136 1.15 16.23 -2.54
N LYS A 137 2.37 15.91 -2.09
CA LYS A 137 3.48 16.87 -1.91
C LYS A 137 4.66 16.62 -2.85
N VAL A 138 4.61 15.53 -3.62
CA VAL A 138 5.65 15.12 -4.58
C VAL A 138 5.01 14.66 -5.87
N GLU A 139 5.70 14.79 -7.01
CA GLU A 139 5.22 14.23 -8.26
C GLU A 139 5.23 12.70 -8.20
N LEU A 140 4.06 12.11 -7.98
CA LEU A 140 3.84 10.67 -7.87
C LEU A 140 2.38 10.36 -8.19
N VAL A 141 2.19 9.50 -9.21
CA VAL A 141 0.91 8.88 -9.53
C VAL A 141 1.10 7.37 -9.39
N PRO A 142 0.31 6.67 -8.56
CA PRO A 142 0.41 5.22 -8.45
C PRO A 142 0.16 4.53 -9.79
N ASP A 143 0.98 3.54 -10.14
CA ASP A 143 0.81 2.78 -11.39
C ASP A 143 -0.47 1.92 -11.35
N TYR A 144 -0.82 1.45 -10.15
CA TYR A 144 -2.01 0.67 -9.86
C TYR A 144 -2.70 1.26 -8.62
N CYS A 145 -4.01 1.46 -8.71
CA CYS A 145 -4.82 1.98 -7.62
C CYS A 145 -6.18 1.26 -7.60
N CYS A 146 -6.64 0.82 -6.42
CA CYS A 146 -7.97 0.27 -6.28
C CYS A 146 -9.02 1.39 -6.20
N PHE A 147 -8.84 2.37 -5.30
CA PHE A 147 -9.82 3.43 -5.06
C PHE A 147 -9.15 4.80 -4.85
N THR A 148 -9.65 5.81 -5.55
CA THR A 148 -9.33 7.22 -5.25
C THR A 148 -10.36 7.75 -4.26
N ILE A 149 -9.91 8.31 -3.14
CA ILE A 149 -10.78 8.84 -2.09
C ILE A 149 -10.47 10.32 -1.81
N PRO A 150 -11.45 11.10 -1.32
CA PRO A 150 -11.18 12.44 -0.79
C PRO A 150 -10.34 12.37 0.50
N ASP A 151 -9.93 13.52 1.00
CA ASP A 151 -9.19 13.70 2.23
C ASP A 151 -10.11 13.54 3.44
N VAL A 152 -10.48 12.29 3.66
CA VAL A 152 -11.21 11.84 4.82
C VAL A 152 -10.36 10.87 5.61
N PHE A 153 -10.45 10.94 6.93
CA PHE A 153 -9.79 9.94 7.77
C PHE A 153 -10.47 8.58 7.59
N VAL A 154 -9.69 7.52 7.38
CA VAL A 154 -10.19 6.17 7.10
C VAL A 154 -9.43 5.11 7.89
N VAL A 155 -10.13 4.05 8.26
CA VAL A 155 -9.60 2.90 9.01
C VAL A 155 -10.19 1.59 8.47
N GLY A 156 -9.59 0.48 8.86
CA GLY A 156 -10.02 -0.85 8.40
C GLY A 156 -9.19 -1.38 7.24
N TYR A 157 -9.28 -2.68 7.00
CA TYR A 157 -8.55 -3.38 5.94
C TYR A 157 -7.04 -3.06 5.92
N GLY A 158 -6.42 -3.13 7.10
CA GLY A 158 -5.01 -2.80 7.28
C GLY A 158 -4.75 -1.39 7.81
N LEU A 159 -5.62 -0.41 7.52
CA LEU A 159 -5.52 0.96 8.03
C LEU A 159 -5.90 1.02 9.53
N ASN A 160 -5.29 1.95 10.28
CA ASN A 160 -5.40 2.00 11.74
C ASN A 160 -5.78 3.38 12.31
N TYR A 161 -6.36 3.33 13.50
CA TYR A 161 -6.40 4.46 14.43
C TYR A 161 -5.78 4.02 15.75
N GLY A 162 -4.68 4.67 16.17
CA GLY A 162 -3.81 4.12 17.20
C GLY A 162 -3.30 2.73 16.80
N ASP A 163 -3.44 1.72 17.66
CA ASP A 163 -3.03 0.35 17.38
C ASP A 163 -4.17 -0.56 16.85
N TYR A 164 -5.36 -0.01 16.60
CA TYR A 164 -6.58 -0.80 16.40
C TYR A 164 -7.15 -0.68 14.97
N TYR A 165 -8.19 -1.49 14.72
CA TYR A 165 -9.08 -1.49 13.53
C TYR A 165 -8.52 -2.09 12.24
N ARG A 166 -7.22 -2.41 12.16
CA ARG A 166 -6.62 -3.05 10.97
C ARG A 166 -7.37 -4.31 10.53
N ASN A 167 -7.96 -5.04 11.48
CA ASN A 167 -8.64 -6.32 11.27
C ASN A 167 -10.07 -6.22 10.70
N LYS A 168 -10.61 -5.02 10.50
CA LYS A 168 -11.95 -4.85 9.89
C LYS A 168 -11.88 -5.22 8.40
N PRO A 169 -12.86 -5.96 7.85
CA PRO A 169 -12.82 -6.42 6.46
C PRO A 169 -13.24 -5.35 5.43
N TYR A 170 -13.59 -4.15 5.89
CA TYR A 170 -14.04 -3.01 5.09
C TYR A 170 -13.34 -1.73 5.54
N ILE A 171 -13.47 -0.68 4.74
CA ILE A 171 -12.93 0.65 5.04
C ILE A 171 -14.07 1.55 5.48
N PHE A 172 -13.87 2.24 6.60
CA PHE A 172 -14.90 3.08 7.20
C PHE A 172 -14.30 4.34 7.85
N ASN A 173 -15.18 5.27 8.17
CA ASN A 173 -14.95 6.34 9.12
C ASN A 173 -16.09 6.38 10.15
N TRP A 174 -16.07 7.34 11.07
CA TRP A 174 -17.16 7.51 12.03
C TRP A 174 -18.09 8.64 11.59
N GLU A 175 -19.38 8.46 11.83
CA GLU A 175 -20.37 9.55 11.79
C GLU A 175 -20.12 10.59 12.90
#